data_AF-A0A5C8I047-F1
#
_entry.id   AF-A0A5C8I047-F1
#
_cell.length_a   1.000
_cell.length_b   1.000
_cell.length_c   1.000
_cell.angle_alpha   90.00
_cell.angle_beta   90.00
_cell.angle_gamma   90.00
#
_symmetry.space_group_name_H-M   'P 1'
#
loop_
_entity.id
_entity.type
_entity.pdbx_description
1 polymer ?
#
loop_
_entity_poly.entity_id
_entity_poly.type
_entity_poly.pdbx_seq_one_letter_code
_entity_poly.pdbx_strand_id
1 'polypeptide(L)'
;MTVLRKPALVLAILVLALTAAALIAPELLAPYDPFDSVGTARLAPPSPEHLFGTDHLARDVFSRVIYGARLSLFAAGLAVVGGVVVGSIIGLVTGYVGGAVDFVAMRFVDVLIAIPGILLALIVVASLGFGPLSIALGVGLGTAGSFARVMRSQVLRVRGEEYIEAARTLGVRGPAILVRHVLPNAARPIIAMAALELALAILSVSALSFLGFGAQPPAPEWGALVSAGRDFVATAPWLSLLPGAVILAIVLSVNQVSRSIGGTR
;
A
#
# COMPACT_ATOMS: atom_id res chain seq x y z
N MET A 1 -21.95 19.08 2.41
CA MET A 1 -21.78 19.84 3.68
C MET A 1 -21.41 18.97 4.89
N THR A 2 -21.46 17.64 4.81
CA THR A 2 -21.13 16.71 5.92
C THR A 2 -19.63 16.51 6.14
N VAL A 3 -18.79 16.67 5.11
CA VAL A 3 -17.32 16.52 5.18
C VAL A 3 -16.65 17.65 5.95
N LEU A 4 -17.11 18.89 5.75
CA LEU A 4 -16.58 20.09 6.45
C LEU A 4 -16.83 20.08 7.96
N ARG A 5 -17.73 19.23 8.46
CA ARG A 5 -17.99 19.04 9.89
C ARG A 5 -17.04 18.04 10.57
N LYS A 6 -16.15 17.38 9.81
CA LYS A 6 -15.18 16.40 10.31
C LYS A 6 -13.75 16.91 10.00
N PRO A 7 -13.12 17.71 10.88
CA PRO A 7 -11.82 18.34 10.60
C PRO A 7 -10.73 17.31 10.28
N ALA A 8 -10.74 16.15 10.93
CA ALA A 8 -9.82 15.06 10.64
C ALA A 8 -9.96 14.49 9.21
N LEU A 9 -11.17 14.46 8.65
CA LEU A 9 -11.40 14.00 7.28
C LEU A 9 -10.91 15.03 6.26
N VAL A 10 -11.13 16.33 6.52
CA VAL A 10 -10.62 17.41 5.67
C VAL A 10 -9.09 17.39 5.64
N LEU A 11 -8.45 17.25 6.80
CA LEU A 11 -6.99 17.13 6.89
C LEU A 11 -6.48 15.91 6.14
N ALA A 12 -7.13 14.75 6.31
CA ALA A 12 -6.76 13.53 5.59
C ALA A 12 -6.86 13.71 4.07
N ILE A 13 -7.94 14.32 3.58
CA ILE A 13 -8.11 14.61 2.15
C ILE A 13 -7.00 15.55 1.65
N LEU A 14 -6.65 16.59 2.42
CA LEU A 14 -5.58 17.51 2.06
C LEU A 14 -4.21 16.80 1.97
N VAL A 15 -3.86 15.97 2.96
CA VAL A 15 -2.61 15.20 2.96
C VAL A 15 -2.56 14.25 1.75
N LEU A 16 -3.65 13.56 1.44
CA LEU A 16 -3.71 12.69 0.25
C LEU A 16 -3.66 13.48 -1.06
N ALA A 17 -4.25 14.68 -1.11
CA ALA A 17 -4.15 15.55 -2.28
C ALA A 17 -2.71 16.02 -2.51
N LEU A 18 -1.99 16.43 -1.45
CA LEU A 18 -0.57 16.77 -1.52
C LEU A 18 0.28 15.55 -1.91
N THR A 19 -0.04 14.37 -1.38
CA THR A 19 0.63 13.11 -1.73
C THR A 19 0.43 12.76 -3.20
N ALA A 20 -0.79 12.95 -3.73
CA ALA A 20 -1.10 12.76 -5.13
C ALA A 20 -0.37 13.78 -6.03
N ALA A 21 -0.26 15.04 -5.59
CA ALA A 21 0.53 16.05 -6.28
C ALA A 21 2.03 15.68 -6.29
N ALA A 22 2.58 15.22 -5.16
CA ALA A 22 3.97 14.74 -5.08
C ALA A 22 4.23 13.51 -5.97
N LEU A 23 3.24 12.63 -6.14
CA LEU A 23 3.34 11.48 -7.03
C LEU A 23 3.39 11.91 -8.51
N ILE A 24 2.48 12.80 -8.91
CA ILE A 24 2.28 13.18 -10.31
C ILE A 24 3.30 14.22 -10.75
N ALA A 25 3.40 15.32 -10.01
CA ALA A 25 4.22 16.49 -10.34
C ALA A 25 5.05 16.94 -9.12
N PRO A 26 6.03 16.13 -8.67
CA PRO A 26 6.91 16.47 -7.55
C PRO A 26 7.65 17.78 -7.77
N GLU A 27 7.99 18.13 -9.01
CA GLU A 27 8.65 19.39 -9.38
C GLU A 27 7.85 20.65 -9.02
N LEU A 28 6.53 20.55 -8.81
CA LEU A 28 5.71 21.69 -8.36
C LEU A 28 5.79 21.92 -6.85
N LEU A 29 6.19 20.89 -6.09
CA LEU A 29 6.24 20.93 -4.62
C LEU A 29 7.67 20.98 -4.11
N ALA A 30 8.61 20.32 -4.79
CA ALA A 30 10.00 20.25 -4.42
C ALA A 30 10.77 21.49 -4.91
N PRO A 31 11.41 22.26 -4.02
CA PRO A 31 12.18 23.44 -4.40
C PRO A 31 13.53 23.14 -5.07
N TYR A 32 14.05 21.91 -4.93
CA TYR A 32 15.38 21.51 -5.42
C TYR A 32 15.36 20.14 -6.08
N ASP A 33 16.36 19.85 -6.91
CA ASP A 33 16.61 18.50 -7.41
C ASP A 33 16.95 17.54 -6.24
N PRO A 34 16.32 16.36 -6.13
CA PRO A 34 16.54 15.43 -5.03
C PRO A 34 17.92 14.74 -5.04
N PHE A 35 18.64 14.78 -6.16
CA PHE A 35 19.94 14.16 -6.35
C PHE A 35 21.10 15.13 -6.14
N ASP A 36 20.89 16.41 -6.44
CA ASP A 36 21.94 17.43 -6.35
C ASP A 36 22.17 17.92 -4.92
N SER A 37 23.45 18.19 -4.62
CA SER A 37 23.85 18.86 -3.38
C SER A 37 23.51 20.35 -3.47
N VAL A 38 22.79 20.87 -2.48
CA VAL A 38 22.40 22.27 -2.37
C VAL A 38 23.41 22.98 -1.47
N GLY A 39 24.51 23.44 -2.08
CA GLY A 39 25.57 24.17 -1.39
C GLY A 39 26.51 23.29 -0.54
N THR A 40 27.07 23.86 0.53
CA THR A 40 28.07 23.19 1.39
C THR A 40 27.53 22.81 2.77
N ALA A 41 26.29 23.19 3.08
CA ALA A 41 25.69 22.99 4.39
C ALA A 41 25.25 21.52 4.55
N ARG A 42 26.13 20.67 5.06
CA ARG A 42 25.83 19.27 5.40
C ARG A 42 25.16 19.21 6.77
N LEU A 43 24.14 18.35 6.91
CA LEU A 43 23.40 18.18 8.16
C LEU A 43 22.83 19.49 8.71
N ALA A 44 22.42 20.41 7.82
CA ALA A 44 21.82 21.67 8.23
C ALA A 44 20.43 21.41 8.83
N PRO A 45 20.06 22.11 9.92
CA PRO A 45 18.73 21.99 10.51
C PRO A 45 17.65 22.57 9.58
N PRO A 46 16.37 22.22 9.81
CA PRO A 46 15.24 22.83 9.14
C PRO A 46 15.29 24.36 9.14
N SER A 47 15.12 24.97 7.97
CA SER A 47 15.11 26.41 7.75
C SER A 47 14.06 26.79 6.70
N PRO A 48 13.75 28.09 6.51
CA PRO A 48 12.86 28.53 5.42
C PRO A 48 13.38 28.15 4.02
N GLU A 49 14.70 28.05 3.86
CA GLU A 49 15.32 27.60 2.60
C GLU A 49 15.26 26.07 2.47
N HIS A 50 15.51 25.34 3.56
CA HIS A 50 15.50 23.88 3.61
C HIS A 50 14.47 23.39 4.62
N LEU A 51 13.21 23.21 4.18
CA LEU A 51 12.08 22.94 5.08
C LEU A 51 12.32 21.76 6.03
N PHE A 52 12.99 20.69 5.57
CA PHE A 52 13.34 19.52 6.38
C PHE A 52 14.85 19.44 6.69
N GLY A 53 15.60 20.51 6.40
CA GLY A 53 17.06 20.53 6.50
C GLY A 53 17.75 19.80 5.34
N THR A 54 19.05 19.62 5.47
CA THR A 54 19.89 18.93 4.47
C THR A 54 20.51 17.65 5.04
N ASP A 55 20.75 16.66 4.17
CA ASP A 55 21.38 15.40 4.57
C ASP A 55 22.93 15.49 4.66
N HIS A 56 23.59 14.38 4.94
CA HIS A 56 25.04 14.29 5.05
C HIS A 56 25.80 14.56 3.74
N LEU A 57 25.10 14.53 2.59
CA LEU A 57 25.61 14.89 1.27
C LEU A 57 25.18 16.31 0.86
N ALA A 58 24.64 17.10 1.79
CA ALA A 58 24.09 18.44 1.56
C ALA A 58 22.93 18.47 0.56
N ARG A 59 22.15 17.39 0.43
CA ARG A 59 20.94 17.37 -0.41
C ARG A 59 19.72 17.79 0.40
N ASP A 60 18.77 18.46 -0.23
CA ASP A 60 17.53 18.89 0.42
C ASP A 60 16.62 17.70 0.77
N VAL A 61 16.31 17.54 2.06
CA VAL A 61 15.55 16.37 2.56
C VAL A 61 14.08 16.46 2.17
N PHE A 62 13.51 17.67 2.10
CA PHE A 62 12.10 17.87 1.75
C PHE A 62 11.85 17.49 0.30
N SER A 63 12.66 17.98 -0.63
CA SER A 63 12.65 17.57 -2.04
C SER A 63 12.78 16.06 -2.19
N ARG A 64 13.72 15.43 -1.45
CA ARG A 64 13.87 13.98 -1.45
C ARG A 64 12.62 13.25 -0.96
N VAL A 65 11.93 13.76 0.07
CA VAL A 65 10.66 13.17 0.55
C VAL A 65 9.55 13.29 -0.50
N ILE A 66 9.43 14.44 -1.17
CA ILE A 66 8.46 14.66 -2.24
C ILE A 66 8.69 13.71 -3.41
N TYR A 67 9.92 13.62 -3.93
CA TYR A 67 10.26 12.69 -5.01
C TYR A 67 10.17 11.22 -4.59
N GLY A 68 10.40 10.93 -3.31
CA GLY A 68 10.25 9.59 -2.73
C GLY A 68 8.83 9.03 -2.83
N ALA A 69 7.81 9.90 -2.95
CA ALA A 69 6.42 9.48 -3.11
C ALA A 69 6.22 8.54 -4.30
N ARG A 70 6.93 8.75 -5.42
CA ARG A 70 6.80 7.91 -6.62
C ARG A 70 7.17 6.46 -6.34
N LEU A 71 8.38 6.20 -5.85
CA LEU A 71 8.85 4.84 -5.61
C LEU A 71 8.09 4.16 -4.47
N SER A 72 7.83 4.88 -3.37
CA SER A 72 7.12 4.33 -2.21
C SER A 72 5.66 3.96 -2.55
N LEU A 73 4.93 4.85 -3.23
CA LEU A 73 3.54 4.58 -3.61
C LEU A 73 3.43 3.57 -4.76
N PHE A 74 4.38 3.56 -5.69
CA PHE A 74 4.41 2.54 -6.74
C PHE A 74 4.59 1.14 -6.14
N ALA A 75 5.57 0.96 -5.24
CA ALA A 75 5.80 -0.33 -4.60
C ALA A 75 4.61 -0.77 -3.73
N ALA A 76 4.05 0.13 -2.91
CA ALA A 76 2.88 -0.17 -2.09
C ALA A 76 1.63 -0.46 -2.95
N GLY A 77 1.40 0.33 -4.00
CA GLY A 77 0.29 0.12 -4.93
C GLY A 77 0.41 -1.20 -5.68
N LEU A 78 1.61 -1.54 -6.16
CA LEU A 78 1.87 -2.81 -6.83
C LEU A 78 1.63 -4.00 -5.90
N ALA A 79 2.04 -3.90 -4.63
CA ALA A 79 1.77 -4.92 -3.63
C ALA A 79 0.26 -5.15 -3.46
N VAL A 80 -0.52 -4.08 -3.25
CA VAL A 80 -1.97 -4.19 -3.07
C VAL A 80 -2.66 -4.71 -4.33
N VAL A 81 -2.34 -4.18 -5.51
CA VAL A 81 -2.94 -4.61 -6.77
C VAL A 81 -2.63 -6.09 -7.01
N GLY A 82 -1.38 -6.52 -6.81
CA GLY A 82 -0.98 -7.91 -6.92
C GLY A 82 -1.74 -8.81 -5.95
N GLY A 83 -1.82 -8.42 -4.67
CA GLY A 83 -2.56 -9.15 -3.65
C GLY A 83 -4.05 -9.24 -3.94
N VAL A 84 -4.69 -8.14 -4.34
CA VAL A 84 -6.10 -8.08 -4.73
C VAL A 84 -6.36 -8.99 -5.92
N VAL A 85 -5.57 -8.88 -6.99
CA VAL A 85 -5.80 -9.65 -8.23
C VAL A 85 -5.61 -11.14 -7.98
N VAL A 86 -4.45 -11.54 -7.44
CA VAL A 86 -4.12 -12.95 -7.20
C VAL A 86 -5.08 -13.55 -6.18
N GLY A 87 -5.27 -12.88 -5.04
CA GLY A 87 -6.15 -13.33 -3.99
C GLY A 87 -7.60 -13.44 -4.45
N SER A 88 -8.12 -12.40 -5.12
CA SER A 88 -9.51 -12.41 -5.60
C SER A 88 -9.76 -13.50 -6.65
N ILE A 89 -8.81 -13.76 -7.55
CA ILE A 89 -8.95 -14.86 -8.51
C ILE A 89 -9.04 -16.20 -7.78
N ILE A 90 -8.13 -16.46 -6.83
CA ILE A 90 -8.15 -17.69 -6.03
C ILE A 90 -9.49 -17.82 -5.29
N GLY A 91 -9.90 -16.78 -4.56
CA GLY A 91 -11.15 -16.80 -3.78
C GLY A 91 -12.41 -16.93 -4.65
N LEU A 92 -12.40 -16.33 -5.85
CA LEU A 92 -13.50 -16.41 -6.81
C LEU A 92 -13.66 -17.84 -7.33
N VAL A 93 -12.56 -18.46 -7.75
CA VAL A 93 -12.56 -19.83 -8.27
C VAL A 93 -12.97 -20.82 -7.19
N THR A 94 -12.35 -20.75 -6.01
CA THR A 94 -12.64 -21.70 -4.92
C THR A 94 -14.05 -21.54 -4.36
N GLY A 95 -14.51 -20.30 -4.18
CA GLY A 95 -15.87 -20.01 -3.70
C GLY A 95 -16.95 -20.40 -4.70
N TYR A 96 -16.68 -20.34 -6.00
CA TYR A 96 -17.68 -20.68 -7.03
C TYR A 96 -17.70 -22.18 -7.37
N VAL A 97 -16.53 -22.79 -7.59
CA VAL A 97 -16.41 -24.21 -7.97
C VAL A 97 -16.69 -25.13 -6.78
N GLY A 98 -16.17 -24.81 -5.58
CA GLY A 98 -16.31 -25.66 -4.40
C GLY A 98 -15.53 -26.99 -4.48
N GLY A 99 -15.92 -27.95 -3.64
CA GLY A 99 -15.39 -29.32 -3.67
C GLY A 99 -13.89 -29.44 -3.37
N ALA A 100 -13.20 -30.34 -4.08
CA ALA A 100 -11.77 -30.60 -3.87
C ALA A 100 -10.88 -29.40 -4.22
N VAL A 101 -11.24 -28.62 -5.25
CA VAL A 101 -10.49 -27.42 -5.66
C VAL A 101 -10.46 -26.41 -4.51
N ASP A 102 -11.63 -26.17 -3.92
CA ASP A 102 -11.76 -25.30 -2.75
C ASP A 102 -10.94 -25.81 -1.57
N PHE A 103 -11.11 -27.10 -1.22
CA PHE A 103 -10.39 -27.72 -0.11
C PHE A 103 -8.87 -27.58 -0.25
N VAL A 104 -8.31 -27.96 -1.40
CA VAL A 104 -6.86 -27.96 -1.65
C VAL A 104 -6.31 -26.53 -1.70
N ALA A 105 -6.93 -25.64 -2.49
CA ALA A 105 -6.46 -24.27 -2.63
C ALA A 105 -6.53 -23.49 -1.30
N MET A 106 -7.57 -23.71 -0.50
CA MET A 106 -7.67 -23.07 0.82
C MET A 106 -6.63 -23.60 1.81
N ARG A 107 -6.15 -24.84 1.68
CA ARG A 107 -5.00 -25.30 2.49
C ARG A 107 -3.73 -24.50 2.19
N PHE A 108 -3.43 -24.23 0.92
CA PHE A 108 -2.29 -23.36 0.57
C PHE A 108 -2.48 -21.94 1.10
N VAL A 109 -3.68 -21.38 0.99
CA VAL A 109 -4.00 -20.05 1.53
C VAL A 109 -3.87 -20.01 3.06
N ASP A 110 -4.28 -21.07 3.76
CA ASP A 110 -4.15 -21.17 5.21
C ASP A 110 -2.68 -21.22 5.64
N VAL A 111 -1.83 -21.95 4.92
CA VAL A 111 -0.37 -21.95 5.15
C VAL A 111 0.22 -20.57 4.88
N LEU A 112 -0.20 -19.92 3.79
CA LEU A 112 0.30 -18.60 3.41
C LEU A 112 0.01 -17.55 4.49
N ILE A 113 -1.21 -17.51 5.01
CA ILE A 113 -1.62 -16.55 6.06
C ILE A 113 -1.01 -16.88 7.43
N ALA A 114 -0.63 -18.14 7.66
CA ALA A 114 0.03 -18.53 8.91
C ALA A 114 1.45 -17.96 9.05
N ILE A 115 2.10 -17.61 7.94
CA ILE A 115 3.42 -16.98 7.94
C ILE A 115 3.25 -15.48 8.20
N PRO A 116 3.95 -14.88 9.18
CA PRO A 116 3.94 -13.43 9.37
C PRO A 116 4.31 -12.68 8.09
N GLY A 117 3.50 -11.72 7.67
CA GLY A 117 3.64 -11.06 6.35
C GLY A 117 5.02 -10.42 6.10
N ILE A 118 5.65 -9.86 7.14
CA ILE A 118 7.00 -9.30 7.02
C ILE A 118 8.06 -10.39 6.79
N LEU A 119 7.93 -11.56 7.43
CA LEU A 119 8.85 -12.68 7.22
C LEU A 119 8.70 -13.25 5.82
N LEU A 120 7.46 -13.37 5.33
CA LEU A 120 7.22 -13.80 3.96
C LEU A 120 7.83 -12.82 2.96
N ALA A 121 7.67 -11.51 3.18
CA ALA A 121 8.28 -10.50 2.32
C ALA A 121 9.81 -10.58 2.33
N LEU A 122 10.42 -10.83 3.50
CA LEU A 122 11.88 -11.04 3.61
C LEU A 122 12.35 -12.29 2.84
N ILE A 123 11.61 -13.40 2.90
CA ILE A 123 11.92 -14.61 2.12
C ILE A 123 11.92 -14.29 0.62
N VAL A 124 10.90 -13.56 0.15
CA VAL A 124 10.78 -13.18 -1.27
C VAL A 124 11.93 -12.26 -1.68
N VAL A 125 12.25 -11.24 -0.89
CA VAL A 125 13.38 -10.35 -1.14
C VAL A 125 14.71 -11.10 -1.16
N ALA A 126 14.94 -11.99 -0.19
CA ALA A 126 16.16 -12.81 -0.13
C ALA A 126 16.31 -13.72 -1.35
N SER A 127 15.20 -14.13 -1.96
CA SER A 127 15.19 -15.02 -3.14
C SER A 127 15.31 -14.26 -4.46
N LEU A 128 14.67 -13.10 -4.58
CA LEU A 128 14.57 -12.33 -5.83
C LEU A 128 15.59 -11.18 -5.92
N GLY A 129 16.27 -10.85 -4.82
CA GLY A 129 17.20 -9.72 -4.71
C GLY A 129 16.54 -8.46 -4.17
N PHE A 130 17.36 -7.46 -3.83
CA PHE A 130 16.92 -6.22 -3.21
C PHE A 130 16.26 -5.27 -4.22
N GLY A 131 15.27 -4.51 -3.75
CA GLY A 131 14.64 -3.45 -4.53
C GLY A 131 13.14 -3.31 -4.32
N PRO A 132 12.54 -2.22 -4.84
CA PRO A 132 11.12 -1.91 -4.65
C PRO A 132 10.19 -3.00 -5.19
N LEU A 133 10.55 -3.65 -6.30
CA LEU A 133 9.75 -4.71 -6.91
C LEU A 133 9.69 -5.95 -6.03
N SER A 134 10.83 -6.44 -5.53
CA SER A 134 10.89 -7.62 -4.67
C SER A 134 10.11 -7.42 -3.37
N ILE A 135 10.22 -6.23 -2.77
CA ILE A 135 9.40 -5.82 -1.63
C ILE A 135 7.91 -5.85 -1.99
N ALA A 136 7.53 -5.25 -3.12
CA ALA A 136 6.14 -5.20 -3.54
C ALA A 136 5.55 -6.60 -3.77
N LEU A 137 6.29 -7.50 -4.42
CA LEU A 137 5.90 -8.89 -4.62
C LEU A 137 5.76 -9.64 -3.30
N GLY A 138 6.70 -9.45 -2.37
CA GLY A 138 6.66 -10.07 -1.05
C GLY A 138 5.46 -9.63 -0.20
N VAL A 139 5.23 -8.32 -0.13
CA VAL A 139 4.08 -7.74 0.59
C VAL A 139 2.76 -8.11 -0.09
N GLY A 140 2.71 -8.09 -1.42
CA GLY A 140 1.52 -8.47 -2.20
C GLY A 140 1.17 -9.95 -2.03
N LEU A 141 2.17 -10.83 -2.00
CA LEU A 141 1.96 -12.25 -1.73
C LEU A 141 1.40 -12.47 -0.32
N GLY A 142 1.91 -11.75 0.69
CA GLY A 142 1.40 -11.83 2.06
C GLY A 142 -0.06 -11.40 2.21
N THR A 143 -0.50 -10.40 1.44
CA THR A 143 -1.88 -9.93 1.46
C THR A 143 -2.82 -10.74 0.58
N ALA A 144 -2.30 -11.45 -0.44
CA ALA A 144 -3.10 -12.27 -1.36
C ALA A 144 -3.95 -13.33 -0.66
N GLY A 145 -3.42 -13.97 0.39
CA GLY A 145 -4.17 -14.96 1.16
C GLY A 145 -5.42 -14.36 1.82
N SER A 146 -5.27 -13.20 2.45
CA SER A 146 -6.39 -12.49 3.10
C SER A 146 -7.46 -12.10 2.08
N PHE A 147 -7.07 -11.57 0.92
CA PHE A 147 -8.01 -11.27 -0.18
C PHE A 147 -8.70 -12.53 -0.71
N ALA A 148 -8.00 -13.66 -0.83
CA ALA A 148 -8.60 -14.93 -1.25
C ALA A 148 -9.68 -15.39 -0.29
N ARG A 149 -9.41 -15.34 1.02
CA ARG A 149 -10.37 -15.74 2.05
C ARG A 149 -11.61 -14.85 2.05
N VAL A 150 -11.42 -13.53 1.96
CA VAL A 150 -12.54 -12.58 1.91
C VAL A 150 -13.34 -12.79 0.63
N MET A 151 -12.71 -12.82 -0.55
CA MET A 151 -13.41 -13.02 -1.82
C MET A 151 -14.20 -14.33 -1.83
N ARG A 152 -13.60 -15.43 -1.35
CA ARG A 152 -14.30 -16.71 -1.18
C ARG A 152 -15.56 -16.57 -0.33
N SER A 153 -15.46 -15.92 0.83
CA SER A 153 -16.63 -15.71 1.70
C SER A 153 -17.74 -14.90 1.01
N GLN A 154 -17.36 -13.89 0.22
CA GLN A 154 -18.30 -13.05 -0.50
C GLN A 154 -18.99 -13.83 -1.62
N VAL A 155 -18.25 -14.64 -2.35
CA VAL A 155 -18.76 -15.49 -3.41
C VAL A 155 -19.72 -16.54 -2.86
N LEU A 156 -19.38 -17.17 -1.74
CA LEU A 156 -20.25 -18.14 -1.05
C LEU A 156 -21.56 -17.51 -0.56
N ARG A 157 -21.53 -16.26 -0.10
CA ARG A 157 -22.77 -15.53 0.24
C ARG A 157 -23.58 -15.22 -1.01
N VAL A 158 -22.97 -14.53 -1.97
CA VAL A 158 -23.66 -14.01 -3.16
C VAL A 158 -24.26 -15.12 -4.00
N ARG A 159 -23.60 -16.28 -4.12
CA ARG A 159 -24.13 -17.43 -4.89
C ARG A 159 -25.40 -18.04 -4.29
N GLY A 160 -25.70 -17.76 -3.02
CA GLY A 160 -26.88 -18.24 -2.30
C GLY A 160 -28.05 -17.27 -2.34
N GLU A 161 -27.93 -16.14 -3.05
CA GLU A 161 -29.00 -15.14 -3.17
C GLU A 161 -30.07 -15.57 -4.17
N GLU A 162 -31.34 -15.22 -3.91
CA GLU A 162 -32.51 -15.63 -4.70
C GLU A 162 -32.41 -15.24 -6.19
N TYR A 163 -31.82 -14.07 -6.49
CA TYR A 163 -31.66 -13.62 -7.88
C TYR A 163 -30.65 -14.47 -8.67
N ILE A 164 -29.71 -15.15 -7.99
CA ILE A 164 -28.81 -16.11 -8.62
C ILE A 164 -29.55 -17.41 -8.92
N GLU A 165 -30.41 -17.86 -8.02
CA GLU A 165 -31.27 -19.03 -8.25
C GLU A 165 -32.22 -18.80 -9.43
N ALA A 166 -32.88 -17.64 -9.46
CA ALA A 166 -33.73 -17.23 -10.59
C ALA A 166 -32.96 -17.17 -11.92
N ALA A 167 -31.72 -16.67 -11.92
CA ALA A 167 -30.89 -16.67 -13.12
C ALA A 167 -30.57 -18.11 -13.60
N ARG A 168 -30.36 -19.06 -12.66
CA ARG A 168 -30.13 -20.47 -13.00
C ARG A 168 -31.39 -21.13 -13.57
N THR A 169 -32.57 -20.88 -13.00
CA THR A 169 -33.84 -21.44 -13.50
C THR A 169 -34.19 -20.91 -14.88
N LEU A 170 -33.82 -19.67 -15.18
CA LEU A 170 -33.92 -19.07 -16.52
C LEU A 170 -32.85 -19.57 -17.51
N GLY A 171 -31.99 -20.52 -17.13
CA GLY A 171 -31.01 -21.16 -18.02
C GLY A 171 -29.74 -20.34 -18.25
N VAL A 172 -29.44 -19.32 -17.44
CA VAL A 172 -28.20 -18.55 -17.57
C VAL A 172 -27.00 -19.44 -17.23
N ARG A 173 -26.00 -19.48 -18.12
CA ARG A 173 -24.82 -20.34 -17.97
C ARG A 173 -23.97 -19.92 -16.77
N GLY A 174 -23.38 -20.90 -16.09
CA GLY A 174 -22.56 -20.67 -14.89
C GLY A 174 -21.46 -19.59 -15.04
N PRO A 175 -20.65 -19.56 -16.11
CA PRO A 175 -19.65 -18.49 -16.30
C PRO A 175 -20.27 -17.09 -16.45
N ALA A 176 -21.43 -16.99 -17.12
CA ALA A 176 -22.14 -15.73 -17.25
C ALA A 176 -22.68 -15.26 -15.90
N ILE A 177 -23.20 -16.17 -15.06
CA ILE A 177 -23.61 -15.88 -13.68
C ILE A 177 -22.42 -15.38 -12.86
N LEU A 178 -21.28 -16.05 -12.96
CA LEU A 178 -20.08 -15.70 -12.22
C LEU A 178 -19.61 -14.27 -12.54
N VAL A 179 -19.47 -13.93 -13.82
CA VAL A 179 -18.89 -12.64 -14.24
C VAL A 179 -19.90 -11.49 -14.15
N ARG A 180 -21.17 -11.72 -14.49
CA ARG A 180 -22.17 -10.64 -14.55
C ARG A 180 -22.92 -10.42 -13.23
N HIS A 181 -23.04 -11.45 -12.39
CA HIS A 181 -23.84 -11.38 -11.17
C HIS A 181 -23.02 -11.57 -9.90
N VAL A 182 -22.14 -12.57 -9.84
CA VAL A 182 -21.42 -12.88 -8.60
C VAL A 182 -20.25 -11.91 -8.37
N LEU A 183 -19.33 -11.80 -9.33
CA LEU A 183 -18.11 -11.00 -9.20
C LEU A 183 -18.40 -9.51 -8.87
N PRO A 184 -19.30 -8.79 -9.55
CA PRO A 184 -19.55 -7.38 -9.27
C PRO A 184 -20.11 -7.13 -7.85
N ASN A 185 -20.86 -8.10 -7.31
CA ASN A 185 -21.43 -8.02 -5.97
C ASN A 185 -20.42 -8.46 -4.90
N ALA A 186 -19.60 -9.46 -5.19
CA ALA A 186 -18.55 -9.95 -4.30
C ALA A 186 -17.35 -8.99 -4.20
N ALA A 187 -17.08 -8.18 -5.23
CA ALA A 187 -15.96 -7.25 -5.26
C ALA A 187 -16.12 -6.03 -4.33
N ARG A 188 -17.34 -5.67 -3.91
CA ARG A 188 -17.56 -4.43 -3.13
C ARG A 188 -16.76 -4.40 -1.83
N PRO A 189 -16.73 -5.45 -0.99
CA PRO A 189 -15.93 -5.44 0.23
C PRO A 189 -14.43 -5.58 -0.03
N ILE A 190 -14.04 -6.15 -1.18
CA ILE A 190 -12.63 -6.24 -1.60
C ILE A 190 -12.06 -4.86 -1.87
N ILE A 191 -12.82 -3.98 -2.52
CA ILE A 191 -12.41 -2.59 -2.78
C ILE A 191 -12.20 -1.83 -1.47
N ALA A 192 -13.12 -1.97 -0.51
CA ALA A 192 -12.99 -1.33 0.80
C ALA A 192 -11.77 -1.86 1.58
N MET A 193 -11.54 -3.17 1.55
CA MET A 193 -10.37 -3.80 2.16
C MET A 193 -9.07 -3.35 1.49
N ALA A 194 -9.02 -3.23 0.16
CA ALA A 194 -7.86 -2.77 -0.57
C ALA A 194 -7.39 -1.37 -0.15
N ALA A 195 -8.32 -0.47 0.16
CA ALA A 195 -7.98 0.85 0.69
C ALA A 195 -7.30 0.77 2.07
N LEU A 196 -7.70 -0.17 2.93
CA LEU A 196 -7.08 -0.39 4.23
C LEU A 196 -5.70 -1.04 4.09
N GLU A 197 -5.58 -2.04 3.21
CA GLU A 197 -4.33 -2.74 2.91
C GLU A 197 -3.30 -1.82 2.26
N LEU A 198 -3.70 -0.77 1.52
CA LEU A 198 -2.77 0.23 1.01
C LEU A 198 -2.01 0.95 2.11
N ALA A 199 -2.68 1.30 3.21
CA ALA A 199 -2.01 1.95 4.35
C ALA A 199 -0.97 1.01 4.99
N LEU A 200 -1.32 -0.28 5.14
CA LEU A 200 -0.43 -1.31 5.68
C LEU A 200 0.72 -1.65 4.72
N ALA A 201 0.47 -1.62 3.42
CA ALA A 201 1.47 -1.86 2.39
C ALA A 201 2.51 -0.74 2.37
N ILE A 202 2.09 0.53 2.47
CA ILE A 202 3.01 1.68 2.60
C ILE A 202 3.93 1.47 3.80
N LEU A 203 3.35 1.16 4.96
CA LEU A 203 4.12 0.94 6.19
C LEU A 203 5.10 -0.24 6.05
N SER A 204 4.66 -1.33 5.43
CA SER A 204 5.46 -2.55 5.23
C SER A 204 6.60 -2.32 4.24
N VAL A 205 6.35 -1.63 3.13
CA VAL A 205 7.36 -1.25 2.14
C VAL A 205 8.40 -0.33 2.77
N SER A 206 7.97 0.67 3.55
CA SER A 206 8.88 1.56 4.26
C SER A 206 9.67 0.83 5.35
N ALA A 207 9.07 -0.11 6.07
CA ALA A 207 9.76 -0.90 7.08
C ALA A 207 10.85 -1.81 6.46
N LEU A 208 10.54 -2.49 5.36
CA LEU A 208 11.52 -3.33 4.66
C LEU A 208 12.62 -2.49 4.02
N SER A 209 12.28 -1.33 3.45
CA SER A 209 13.26 -0.40 2.90
C SER A 209 14.13 0.21 4.00
N PHE A 210 13.57 0.46 5.18
CA PHE A 210 14.31 0.89 6.36
C PHE A 210 15.36 -0.15 6.80
N LEU A 211 15.01 -1.44 6.70
CA LEU A 211 15.92 -2.56 6.96
C LEU A 211 16.99 -2.77 5.87
N GLY A 212 17.01 -1.96 4.81
CA GLY A 212 18.03 -1.99 3.76
C GLY A 212 17.65 -2.81 2.52
N PHE A 213 16.44 -3.35 2.46
CA PHE A 213 15.98 -4.22 1.37
C PHE A 213 15.37 -3.47 0.18
N GLY A 214 15.23 -2.15 0.30
CA GLY A 214 14.46 -1.30 -0.61
C GLY A 214 15.28 -0.67 -1.73
N ALA A 215 14.84 0.53 -2.13
CA ALA A 215 15.52 1.31 -3.15
C ALA A 215 16.96 1.61 -2.72
N GLN A 216 17.90 1.41 -3.64
CA GLN A 216 19.32 1.67 -3.38
C GLN A 216 19.64 3.15 -3.62
N PRO A 217 20.57 3.75 -2.84
CA PRO A 217 21.05 5.10 -3.09
C PRO A 217 21.54 5.27 -4.55
N PRO A 218 21.32 6.44 -5.19
CA PRO A 218 20.85 7.69 -4.59
C PRO A 218 19.33 7.87 -4.60
N ALA A 219 18.57 6.88 -5.09
CA ALA A 219 17.12 6.96 -5.29
C ALA A 219 16.37 7.33 -4.00
N PRO A 220 15.51 8.36 -4.01
CA PRO A 220 14.69 8.69 -2.86
C PRO A 220 13.52 7.71 -2.71
N GLU A 221 13.39 7.10 -1.54
CA GLU A 221 12.26 6.26 -1.14
C GLU A 221 12.07 6.48 0.36
N TRP A 222 10.83 6.60 0.85
CA TRP A 222 10.56 7.05 2.21
C TRP A 222 11.24 6.21 3.29
N GLY A 223 11.18 4.87 3.22
CA GLY A 223 11.85 4.00 4.19
C GLY A 223 13.37 4.10 4.13
N ALA A 224 13.93 4.20 2.91
CA ALA A 224 15.36 4.42 2.72
C ALA A 224 15.83 5.78 3.28
N LEU A 225 15.02 6.84 3.16
CA LEU A 225 15.31 8.15 3.74
C LEU A 225 15.33 8.10 5.28
N VAL A 226 14.34 7.44 5.88
CA VAL A 226 14.31 7.20 7.34
C VAL A 226 15.54 6.41 7.79
N SER A 227 15.96 5.41 7.01
CA SER A 227 17.15 4.60 7.27
C SER A 227 18.43 5.42 7.21
N ALA A 228 18.60 6.24 6.18
CA ALA A 228 19.78 7.09 6.02
C ALA A 228 19.92 8.12 7.15
N GLY A 229 18.80 8.59 7.71
CA GLY A 229 18.79 9.48 8.89
C GLY A 229 19.09 8.78 10.22
N ARG A 230 18.97 7.45 10.29
CA ARG A 230 19.12 6.65 11.53
C ARG A 230 20.48 6.88 12.19
N ASP A 231 21.55 6.93 11.41
CA ASP A 231 22.91 7.06 11.93
C ASP A 231 23.19 8.46 12.51
N PHE A 232 22.34 9.44 12.18
CA PHE A 232 22.46 10.83 12.61
C PHE A 232 21.44 11.22 13.67
N VAL A 233 20.67 10.28 14.25
CA VAL A 233 19.59 10.61 15.20
C VAL A 233 20.09 11.40 16.41
N ALA A 234 21.33 11.18 16.85
CA ALA A 234 21.92 11.91 17.97
C ALA A 234 22.25 13.38 17.66
N THR A 235 22.48 13.73 16.38
CA THR A 235 22.98 15.06 15.98
C THR A 235 22.01 15.82 15.06
N ALA A 236 21.31 15.11 14.18
CA ALA A 236 20.32 15.61 13.22
C ALA A 236 19.06 14.73 13.20
N PRO A 237 18.28 14.66 14.31
CA PRO A 237 17.13 13.75 14.44
C PRO A 237 16.03 13.98 13.39
N TRP A 238 15.90 15.20 12.85
CA TRP A 238 14.93 15.52 11.81
C TRP A 238 15.09 14.68 10.54
N LEU A 239 16.30 14.20 10.24
CA LEU A 239 16.57 13.38 9.05
C LEU A 239 15.80 12.05 9.03
N SER A 240 15.51 11.48 10.21
CA SER A 240 14.71 10.27 10.34
C SER A 240 13.26 10.60 10.71
N LEU A 241 13.07 11.56 11.63
CA LEU A 241 11.76 11.88 12.18
C LEU A 241 10.83 12.56 11.17
N LEU A 242 11.30 13.49 10.33
CA LEU A 242 10.43 14.21 9.40
C LEU A 242 9.95 13.33 8.24
N PRO A 243 10.82 12.55 7.55
CA PRO A 243 10.32 11.56 6.58
C PRO A 243 9.39 10.53 7.23
N GLY A 244 9.70 10.07 8.44
CA GLY A 244 8.83 9.15 9.20
C GLY A 244 7.47 9.76 9.55
N ALA A 245 7.42 11.03 9.92
CA ALA A 245 6.18 11.77 10.19
C ALA A 245 5.32 11.92 8.92
N VAL A 246 5.94 12.09 7.75
CA VAL A 246 5.22 12.11 6.46
C VAL A 246 4.59 10.75 6.17
N ILE A 247 5.32 9.65 6.33
CA ILE A 247 4.77 8.29 6.20
C ILE A 247 3.57 8.10 7.14
N LEU A 248 3.73 8.48 8.41
CA LEU A 248 2.67 8.37 9.41
C LEU A 248 1.43 9.19 9.03
N ALA A 249 1.61 10.44 8.61
CA ALA A 249 0.51 11.31 8.19
C ALA A 249 -0.26 10.72 7.01
N ILE A 250 0.44 10.15 6.02
CA ILE A 250 -0.17 9.51 4.85
C ILE A 250 -0.94 8.25 5.27
N VAL A 251 -0.34 7.37 6.07
CA VAL A 251 -0.98 6.14 6.55
C VAL A 251 -2.23 6.45 7.37
N LEU A 252 -2.18 7.43 8.26
CA LEU A 252 -3.35 7.88 9.02
C LEU A 252 -4.44 8.46 8.12
N SER A 253 -4.05 9.20 7.08
CA SER A 253 -4.98 9.81 6.13
C SER A 253 -5.69 8.78 5.27
N VAL A 254 -4.96 7.79 4.73
CA VAL A 254 -5.55 6.65 3.99
C VAL A 254 -6.54 5.90 4.89
N ASN A 255 -6.14 5.59 6.13
CA ASN A 255 -7.02 4.92 7.10
C ASN A 255 -8.27 5.72 7.47
N GLN A 256 -8.14 7.04 7.59
CA GLN A 256 -9.27 7.92 7.91
C GLN A 256 -10.28 7.99 6.75
N VAL A 257 -9.80 8.10 5.52
CA VAL A 257 -10.66 8.12 4.32
C VAL A 257 -11.33 6.75 4.13
N SER A 258 -10.58 5.66 4.25
CA SER A 258 -11.11 4.29 4.15
C SER A 258 -12.26 4.05 5.15
N ARG A 259 -12.08 4.43 6.41
CA ARG A 259 -13.14 4.35 7.43
C ARG A 259 -14.36 5.22 7.10
N SER A 260 -14.17 6.39 6.51
CA SER A 260 -15.28 7.27 6.13
C SER A 260 -16.14 6.69 5.00
N ILE A 261 -15.53 5.93 4.08
CA ILE A 261 -16.22 5.26 2.96
C ILE A 261 -16.88 3.96 3.44
N GLY A 262 -16.22 3.20 4.32
CA GLY A 262 -16.75 1.95 4.87
C GLY A 262 -17.80 2.13 5.97
N GLY A 263 -17.88 3.31 6.58
CA GLY A 263 -18.69 3.60 7.77
C GLY A 263 -20.16 4.00 7.52
N THR A 264 -20.74 3.72 6.36
CA THR A 264 -22.19 3.85 6.11
C THR A 264 -22.92 2.51 6.24
N ARG A 265 -22.73 1.82 7.37
CA ARG A 265 -23.57 0.71 7.81
C ARG A 265 -24.16 1.03 9.16
#